data_AF-A0AAW1RDS9-F1
#
_entry.id   AF-A0AAW1RDS9-F1
#
_cell.length_a   1.000
_cell.length_b   1.000
_cell.length_c   1.000
_cell.angle_alpha   90.00
_cell.angle_beta   90.00
_cell.angle_gamma   90.00
#
_symmetry.space_group_name_H-M   'P 1'
#
loop_
_entity.id
_entity.type
_entity.pdbx_description
1 polymer ?
#
loop_
_entity_poly.entity_id
_entity_poly.type
_entity_poly.pdbx_seq_one_letter_code
_entity_poly.pdbx_strand_id
1 'polypeptide(L)'
;MGHAEIWDSHNNTHGKGGRQCRVCANHWGLIRKYGLNICRQCFREYAKDIGFVKVRALELCRLAAVKLLRENQRGLAERAFPARR
;
A
#
# COMPACT_ATOMS: atom_id res chain seq x y z
N MET A 1 -46.79 -21.22 -0.26
CA MET A 1 -45.38 -21.42 -0.70
C MET A 1 -44.74 -20.12 -1.20
N GLY A 2 -44.94 -18.96 -0.54
CA GLY A 2 -44.42 -17.67 -1.04
C GLY A 2 -42.99 -17.32 -0.61
N HIS A 3 -42.42 -18.03 0.38
CA HIS A 3 -41.10 -17.69 0.94
C HIS A 3 -39.95 -17.89 -0.07
N ALA A 4 -40.08 -18.83 -1.01
CA ALA A 4 -39.04 -19.11 -2.00
C ALA A 4 -38.88 -17.99 -3.04
N GLU A 5 -39.96 -17.26 -3.35
CA GLU A 5 -39.98 -16.19 -4.37
C GLU A 5 -39.60 -14.81 -3.80
N ILE A 6 -39.66 -14.64 -2.48
CA ILE A 6 -39.40 -13.36 -1.80
C ILE A 6 -37.91 -13.19 -1.44
N TRP A 7 -37.14 -14.29 -1.39
CA TRP A 7 -35.72 -14.27 -1.05
C TRP A 7 -34.90 -13.49 -2.09
N ASP A 8 -34.09 -12.52 -1.62
CA ASP A 8 -33.27 -11.62 -2.45
C ASP A 8 -34.05 -10.79 -3.50
N SER A 9 -35.34 -10.53 -3.23
CA SER A 9 -36.19 -9.69 -4.09
C SER A 9 -35.74 -8.23 -4.16
N HIS A 10 -35.00 -7.73 -3.15
CA HIS A 10 -34.45 -6.38 -3.14
C HIS A 10 -33.20 -6.28 -4.03
N ASN A 11 -33.21 -5.37 -5.00
CA ASN A 11 -32.05 -5.17 -5.86
C ASN A 11 -30.80 -4.79 -5.03
N ASN A 12 -29.80 -5.66 -5.05
CA ASN A 12 -28.55 -5.44 -4.33
C ASN A 12 -27.45 -4.91 -5.25
N THR A 13 -27.75 -4.54 -6.49
CA THR A 13 -26.76 -4.07 -7.48
C THR A 13 -26.09 -2.75 -7.09
N HIS A 14 -26.84 -1.85 -6.44
CA HIS A 14 -26.38 -0.50 -6.16
C HIS A 14 -26.53 -0.19 -4.67
N GLY A 15 -25.43 -0.20 -3.93
CA GLY A 15 -25.48 0.14 -2.50
C GLY A 15 -24.26 -0.34 -1.73
N LYS A 16 -24.41 -0.43 -0.42
CA LYS A 16 -23.40 -1.02 0.47
C LYS A 16 -23.42 -2.56 0.38
N GLY A 17 -24.61 -3.17 0.32
CA GLY A 17 -24.78 -4.62 0.24
C GLY A 17 -24.32 -5.25 -1.08
N GLY A 18 -24.34 -4.51 -2.19
CA GLY A 18 -23.88 -5.00 -3.48
C GLY A 18 -22.39 -5.16 -3.66
N ARG A 19 -21.61 -4.72 -2.66
CA ARG A 19 -20.19 -4.48 -2.84
C ARG A 19 -19.45 -5.10 -1.68
N GLN A 20 -18.53 -5.99 -2.00
CA GLN A 20 -17.77 -6.76 -1.03
C GLN A 20 -16.27 -6.61 -1.29
N CYS A 21 -15.49 -6.75 -0.22
CA CYS A 21 -14.04 -6.84 -0.34
C CYS A 21 -13.65 -8.09 -1.13
N ARG A 22 -12.67 -7.95 -2.03
CA ARG A 22 -12.12 -9.08 -2.80
C ARG A 22 -11.47 -10.17 -1.93
N VAL A 23 -10.99 -9.82 -0.74
CA VAL A 23 -10.25 -10.73 0.15
C VAL A 23 -11.14 -11.23 1.30
N CYS A 24 -11.69 -10.29 2.06
CA CYS A 24 -12.38 -10.56 3.32
C CYS A 24 -13.90 -10.76 3.18
N ALA A 25 -14.45 -10.62 1.96
CA ALA A 25 -15.91 -10.59 1.65
C ALA A 25 -16.75 -9.59 2.48
N ASN A 26 -16.10 -8.76 3.29
CA ASN A 26 -16.78 -7.79 4.14
C ASN A 26 -17.34 -6.63 3.29
N HIS A 27 -18.55 -6.18 3.60
CA HIS A 27 -19.20 -5.04 2.98
C HIS A 27 -18.76 -3.69 3.60
N TRP A 28 -18.11 -3.73 4.76
CA TRP A 28 -17.80 -2.55 5.56
C TRP A 28 -16.39 -2.04 5.31
N GLY A 29 -16.22 -0.71 5.34
CA GLY A 29 -14.89 -0.09 5.26
C GLY A 29 -14.15 -0.36 3.96
N LEU A 30 -14.89 -0.50 2.85
CA LEU A 30 -14.35 -0.79 1.53
C LEU A 30 -13.69 0.44 0.93
N ILE A 31 -12.40 0.33 0.59
CA ILE A 31 -11.64 1.33 -0.14
C ILE A 31 -11.91 1.13 -1.64
N ARG A 32 -12.56 2.13 -2.23
CA ARG A 32 -13.02 2.11 -3.63
C ARG A 32 -12.11 2.88 -4.58
N LYS A 33 -11.15 3.64 -4.04
CA LYS A 33 -10.27 4.47 -4.84
C LYS A 33 -9.36 3.58 -5.68
N TYR A 34 -9.12 3.98 -6.93
CA TYR A 34 -8.26 3.26 -7.88
C TYR A 34 -8.74 1.84 -8.24
N GLY A 35 -10.02 1.50 -8.04
CA GLY A 35 -10.58 0.20 -8.44
C GLY A 35 -10.18 -1.00 -7.56
N LEU A 36 -9.53 -0.75 -6.42
CA LEU A 36 -9.02 -1.78 -5.52
C LEU A 36 -10.14 -2.68 -4.97
N ASN A 37 -11.22 -2.10 -4.45
CA ASN A 37 -12.33 -2.82 -3.80
C ASN A 37 -11.84 -3.74 -2.66
N ILE A 38 -11.03 -3.19 -1.75
CA ILE A 38 -10.42 -3.92 -0.62
C ILE A 38 -10.84 -3.26 0.71
N CYS A 39 -11.09 -4.04 1.77
CA CYS A 39 -11.43 -3.53 3.10
C CYS A 39 -10.20 -2.86 3.75
N ARG A 40 -10.41 -1.84 4.59
CA ARG A 40 -9.31 -1.06 5.21
C ARG A 40 -8.30 -1.89 6.02
N GLN A 41 -8.73 -3.04 6.55
CA GLN A 41 -7.85 -3.99 7.27
C GLN A 41 -6.92 -4.68 6.28
N CYS A 42 -7.47 -5.36 5.27
CA CYS A 42 -6.70 -6.00 4.21
C CYS A 42 -5.80 -5.00 3.46
N PHE A 43 -6.23 -3.75 3.26
CA PHE A 43 -5.37 -2.75 2.62
C PHE A 43 -4.07 -2.49 3.40
N ARG A 44 -4.08 -2.58 4.74
CA ARG A 44 -2.86 -2.39 5.54
C ARG A 44 -1.89 -3.56 5.44
N GLU A 45 -2.41 -4.77 5.25
CA GLU A 45 -1.60 -5.98 5.03
C GLU A 45 -0.95 -5.93 3.65
N TYR A 46 -1.73 -5.68 2.60
CA TYR A 46 -1.26 -5.66 1.21
C TYR A 46 -0.66 -4.33 0.74
N ALA A 47 -0.64 -3.28 1.57
CA ALA A 47 -0.17 -1.96 1.16
C ALA A 47 1.26 -2.00 0.57
N LYS A 48 2.14 -2.81 1.15
CA LYS A 48 3.53 -2.94 0.69
C LYS A 48 3.63 -3.64 -0.66
N ASP A 49 2.86 -4.70 -0.87
CA ASP A 49 2.87 -5.51 -2.09
C ASP A 49 2.26 -4.76 -3.28
N ILE A 50 1.27 -3.90 -3.01
CA ILE A 50 0.70 -2.99 -4.01
C ILE A 50 1.68 -1.83 -4.33
N GLY A 51 2.69 -1.60 -3.49
CA GLY A 51 3.69 -0.53 -3.67
C GLY A 51 3.36 0.79 -2.98
N PHE A 52 2.40 0.82 -2.06
CA PHE A 52 2.14 2.02 -1.24
C PHE A 52 3.18 2.16 -0.13
N VAL A 53 3.89 3.29 -0.11
CA VAL A 53 4.91 3.63 0.90
C VAL A 53 4.45 4.80 1.77
N LYS A 54 4.64 4.71 3.09
CA LYS A 54 4.31 5.79 4.03
C LYS A 54 5.39 6.87 4.02
N VAL A 55 5.10 8.00 3.37
CA VAL A 55 6.06 9.10 3.18
C VAL A 55 6.32 9.92 4.45
N ARG A 56 5.33 10.08 5.34
CA ARG A 56 5.38 11.07 6.44
C ARG A 56 6.06 10.60 7.73
N ALA A 57 6.76 9.47 7.73
CA ALA A 57 7.37 8.93 8.95
C ALA A 57 8.81 9.43 9.23
N LEU A 58 9.36 10.37 8.44
CA LEU A 58 10.66 11.09 8.59
C LEU A 58 11.87 10.73 7.68
N GLU A 59 11.88 9.74 6.78
CA GLU A 59 13.19 9.20 6.29
C GLU A 59 13.47 9.06 4.78
N LEU A 60 12.72 9.64 3.85
CA LEU A 60 13.17 9.64 2.43
C LEU A 60 14.31 10.64 2.14
N CYS A 61 14.61 11.57 3.05
CA CYS A 61 15.67 12.58 2.84
C CYS A 61 17.01 12.25 3.54
N ARG A 62 17.05 11.37 4.56
CA ARG A 62 18.30 11.01 5.27
C ARG A 62 18.92 9.69 4.81
N LEU A 63 18.15 8.66 4.49
CA LEU A 63 18.73 7.34 4.14
C LEU A 63 19.10 7.17 2.66
N ALA A 64 18.50 7.93 1.74
CA ALA A 64 18.99 8.00 0.36
C ALA A 64 20.34 8.72 0.28
N ALA A 65 20.54 9.79 1.05
CA ALA A 65 21.82 10.49 1.15
C ALA A 65 22.93 9.62 1.77
N VAL A 66 22.63 8.86 2.84
CA VAL A 66 23.64 8.01 3.49
C VAL A 66 23.96 6.73 2.68
N LYS A 67 23.00 6.13 1.95
CA LYS A 67 23.31 5.00 1.04
C LYS A 67 24.19 5.41 -0.14
N LEU A 68 23.88 6.53 -0.80
CA LEU A 68 24.70 7.04 -1.91
C LEU A 68 26.10 7.47 -1.45
N LEU A 69 26.24 8.08 -0.26
CA LEU A 69 27.57 8.42 0.28
C LEU A 69 28.39 7.18 0.67
N ARG A 70 27.77 6.08 1.11
CA ARG A 70 28.48 4.84 1.52
C ARG A 70 28.89 3.95 0.35
N GLU A 71 28.13 3.97 -0.75
CA GLU A 71 28.50 3.30 -2.00
C GLU A 71 29.61 4.08 -2.73
N ASN A 72 29.64 5.41 -2.63
CA ASN A 72 30.69 6.24 -3.25
C ASN A 72 32.02 6.29 -2.46
N GLN A 73 32.05 5.86 -1.19
CA GLN A 73 33.28 5.81 -0.37
C GLN A 73 34.07 4.49 -0.43
N ARG A 74 33.56 3.44 -1.11
CA ARG A 74 34.35 2.21 -1.36
C ARG A 74 35.16 2.27 -2.66
N GLY A 75 34.91 3.27 -3.51
CA GLY A 75 35.60 3.47 -4.79
C GLY A 75 36.73 4.51 -4.80
N LEU A 76 37.00 5.18 -3.67
CA LEU A 76 38.03 6.24 -3.56
C LEU A 76 39.00 6.00 -2.39
N ALA A 77 39.08 4.75 -1.88
CA ALA A 77 40.16 4.30 -1.01
C ALA A 77 41.48 4.05 -1.78
N GLU A 78 41.50 4.27 -3.10
CA GLU A 78 42.70 4.15 -3.92
C GLU A 78 42.89 5.41 -4.75
N ARG A 79 44.02 6.09 -4.53
CA ARG A 79 44.58 7.22 -5.30
C ARG A 79 44.29 8.62 -4.72
N ALA A 80 45.32 9.07 -4.01
CA ALA A 80 45.82 10.44 -3.97
C ALA A 80 44.98 11.49 -3.22
N PHE A 81 45.47 11.91 -2.05
CA PHE A 81 46.15 13.21 -1.97
C PHE A 81 47.09 13.26 -0.76
N PRO A 82 48.35 13.66 -0.94
CA PRO A 82 49.37 13.71 0.11
C PRO A 82 49.18 14.91 1.07
N ALA A 83 49.91 14.83 2.17
CA ALA A 83 49.96 15.74 3.30
C ALA A 83 50.23 17.24 3.00
N ARG A 84 50.01 18.04 4.06
CA ARG A 84 50.26 19.49 4.27
C ARG A 84 49.02 20.34 3.98
N ARG A 85 48.62 21.28 4.84
CA ARG A 85 49.35 22.05 5.86
C ARG A 85 48.35 22.52 6.91
#